data_AF-A0A1L7X6F6-F1
#
_entry.id   AF-A0A1L7X6F6-F1
#
_cell.length_a   1.000
_cell.length_b   1.000
_cell.length_c   1.000
_cell.angle_alpha   90.00
_cell.angle_beta   90.00
_cell.angle_gamma   90.00
#
_symmetry.space_group_name_H-M   'P 1'
#
loop_
_entity.id
_entity.type
_entity.pdbx_description
1 polymer ?
#
loop_
_entity_poly.entity_id
_entity_poly.type
_entity_poly.pdbx_seq_one_letter_code
_entity_poly.pdbx_strand_id
1 'polypeptide(L)'
;MKLGLGHTQLAGILLKDPDARPDEEAKSLRRLIRQAAKDIVDNADEVFTTSAGSSADLAKGFIARSNTSVIEEAGASFEGELVTTFRGDHKKVVVAGDPHQLPRCAMSKEVRHPPAGGDLVHRQSAG
;
A
#
# COMPACT_ATOMS: atom_id res chain seq x y z
N MET A 1 -0.12 18.58 28.42
CA MET A 1 0.27 17.46 27.54
C MET A 1 1.68 17.77 27.02
N LYS A 2 2.72 17.08 27.48
CA LYS A 2 4.11 17.33 27.03
C LYS A 2 4.35 16.48 25.78
N LEU A 3 4.39 17.12 24.61
CA LEU A 3 4.88 16.49 23.39
C LEU A 3 6.33 16.08 23.63
N GLY A 4 6.61 14.78 23.60
CA GLY A 4 7.94 14.22 23.84
C GLY A 4 8.97 14.79 22.87
N LEU A 5 10.10 15.21 23.43
CA LEU A 5 11.22 15.94 22.80
C LEU A 5 11.77 15.29 21.49
N GLY A 6 11.48 14.02 21.22
CA GLY A 6 11.93 13.33 20.01
C GLY A 6 11.25 13.82 18.72
N HIS A 7 9.96 14.17 18.78
CA HIS A 7 9.21 14.57 17.57
C HIS A 7 9.65 15.93 17.03
N THR A 8 9.98 16.88 17.91
CA THR A 8 10.46 18.21 17.53
C THR A 8 11.86 18.17 16.92
N GLN A 9 12.71 17.26 17.40
CA GLN A 9 14.03 17.00 16.80
C GLN A 9 13.88 16.38 15.41
N LEU A 10 12.96 15.42 15.24
CA LEU A 10 12.67 14.81 13.94
C LEU A 10 12.16 15.84 12.92
N ALA A 11 11.23 16.71 13.32
CA ALA A 11 10.73 17.81 12.48
C ALA A 11 11.85 18.81 12.12
N GLY A 12 12.69 19.20 13.08
CA GLY A 12 13.84 20.08 12.84
C GLY A 12 14.92 19.45 11.94
N ILE A 13 15.00 18.12 11.94
CA ILE A 13 15.86 17.33 11.05
C ILE A 13 15.25 17.23 9.64
N LEU A 14 13.93 17.12 9.50
CA LEU A 14 13.21 17.07 8.21
C LEU A 14 13.18 18.42 7.48
N LEU A 15 13.19 19.54 8.22
CA LEU A 15 13.14 20.90 7.68
C LEU A 15 14.48 21.43 7.13
N LYS A 16 15.57 20.67 7.27
CA LYS A 16 16.90 21.06 6.77
C LYS A 16 17.22 20.31 5.48
N ASP A 17 17.54 21.07 4.44
CA ASP A 17 17.82 20.60 3.07
C ASP A 17 18.72 19.35 3.03
N PRO A 18 18.26 18.23 2.45
CA PRO A 18 19.01 16.97 2.40
C PRO A 18 20.30 17.05 1.55
N ASP A 19 20.40 18.01 0.63
CA ASP A 19 21.54 18.11 -0.30
C ASP A 19 22.79 18.75 0.31
N ALA A 20 22.71 19.28 1.53
CA ALA A 20 23.80 20.00 2.20
C ALA A 20 24.61 19.14 3.21
N ARG A 21 24.37 17.82 3.32
CA ARG A 21 24.90 17.02 4.44
C ARG A 21 26.00 16.03 4.06
N PRO A 22 27.01 15.81 4.92
CA PRO A 22 28.01 14.75 4.74
C PRO A 22 27.37 13.34 4.77
N ASP A 23 27.95 12.41 4.00
CA ASP A 23 27.37 11.08 3.70
C ASP A 23 26.91 10.26 4.93
N GLU A 24 27.61 10.32 6.06
CA GLU A 24 27.25 9.58 7.27
C GLU A 24 26.04 10.17 8.03
N GLU A 25 25.87 11.49 7.98
CA GLU A 25 24.68 12.15 8.53
C GLU A 25 23.46 11.89 7.65
N ALA A 26 23.65 11.87 6.32
CA ALA A 26 22.59 11.51 5.37
C ALA A 26 22.10 10.06 5.58
N LYS A 27 23.01 9.11 5.85
CA LYS A 27 22.65 7.72 6.20
C LYS A 27 21.86 7.65 7.50
N SER A 28 22.33 8.33 8.54
CA SER A 28 21.66 8.37 9.85
C SER A 28 20.26 8.99 9.75
N LEU A 29 20.14 10.06 8.97
CA LEU A 29 18.86 10.70 8.65
C LEU A 29 17.89 9.73 7.96
N ARG A 30 18.33 9.07 6.88
CA ARG A 30 17.50 8.09 6.15
C ARG A 30 17.00 6.97 7.07
N ARG A 31 17.84 6.51 8.00
CA ARG A 31 17.46 5.51 9.02
C ARG A 31 16.36 6.04 9.94
N LEU A 32 16.52 7.26 10.48
CA LEU A 32 15.52 7.88 11.35
C LEU A 32 14.19 8.12 10.64
N ILE A 33 14.22 8.57 9.38
CA ILE A 33 13.01 8.76 8.56
C ILE A 33 12.29 7.42 8.36
N ARG A 34 13.02 6.36 8.00
CA ARG A 34 12.42 5.02 7.83
C ARG A 34 11.81 4.50 9.13
N GLN A 35 12.47 4.72 10.27
CA GLN A 35 11.93 4.33 11.57
C GLN A 35 10.64 5.10 11.89
N ALA A 36 10.66 6.42 11.74
CA ALA A 36 9.48 7.26 12.02
C ALA A 36 8.31 6.92 11.08
N ALA A 37 8.56 6.71 9.79
CA ALA A 37 7.55 6.28 8.85
C ALA A 37 6.96 4.92 9.25
N LYS A 38 7.82 3.98 9.68
CA LYS A 38 7.39 2.67 10.16
C LYS A 38 6.52 2.79 11.40
N ASP A 39 6.90 3.62 12.36
CA ASP A 39 6.13 3.84 13.58
C ASP A 39 4.77 4.47 13.28
N ILE A 40 4.70 5.44 12.36
CA ILE A 40 3.43 6.05 11.91
C ILE A 40 2.54 4.97 11.28
N VAL A 41 3.06 4.20 10.33
CA VAL A 41 2.30 3.14 9.66
C VAL A 41 1.94 2.01 10.63
N ASP A 42 2.78 1.69 11.61
CA ASP A 42 2.53 0.65 12.60
C ASP A 42 1.41 0.99 13.59
N ASN A 43 1.17 2.29 13.82
CA ASN A 43 0.16 2.79 14.75
C ASN A 43 -1.05 3.45 14.06
N ALA A 44 -1.09 3.48 12.73
CA ALA A 44 -2.23 3.99 11.99
C ALA A 44 -3.45 3.06 12.16
N ASP A 45 -4.64 3.65 12.21
CA ASP A 45 -5.91 2.92 12.12
C ASP A 45 -6.17 2.44 10.67
N GLU A 46 -5.82 3.30 9.70
CA GLU A 46 -6.01 3.06 8.27
C GLU A 46 -4.76 3.49 7.49
N VAL A 47 -4.43 2.74 6.43
CA VAL A 47 -3.30 3.03 5.54
C VAL A 47 -3.79 2.98 4.11
N PHE A 48 -3.68 4.12 3.42
CA PHE A 48 -3.97 4.25 2.00
C PHE A 48 -2.69 4.03 1.20
N THR A 49 -2.74 3.13 0.23
CA THR A 49 -1.62 2.82 -0.66
C THR A 49 -2.14 2.34 -2.00
N THR A 50 -1.32 2.44 -3.04
CA THR A 50 -1.63 1.82 -4.34
C THR A 50 -1.42 0.30 -4.26
N SER A 51 -2.03 -0.43 -5.17
CA SER A 51 -1.86 -1.90 -5.24
C SER A 51 -0.39 -2.31 -5.36
N ALA A 52 0.41 -1.57 -6.13
CA ALA A 52 1.86 -1.79 -6.19
C ALA A 52 2.57 -1.39 -4.89
N GLY A 53 2.18 -0.25 -4.29
CA GLY A 53 2.77 0.27 -3.05
C GLY A 53 2.52 -0.60 -1.82
N SER A 54 1.49 -1.44 -1.83
CA SER A 54 1.22 -2.40 -0.75
C SER A 54 2.33 -3.44 -0.58
N SER A 55 3.11 -3.68 -1.64
CA SER A 55 4.28 -4.58 -1.60
C SER A 55 5.52 -3.96 -0.96
N ALA A 56 5.49 -2.66 -0.63
CA ALA A 56 6.61 -1.98 0.02
C ALA A 56 6.82 -2.48 1.45
N ASP A 57 8.08 -2.60 1.89
CA ASP A 57 8.44 -3.08 3.24
C ASP A 57 7.74 -2.32 4.37
N LEU A 58 7.45 -1.04 4.13
CA LEU A 58 6.74 -0.18 5.06
C LEU A 58 5.29 -0.63 5.30
N ALA A 59 4.59 -1.06 4.26
CA ALA A 59 3.18 -1.46 4.32
C ALA A 59 3.00 -2.93 4.72
N LYS A 60 3.99 -3.80 4.47
CA LYS A 60 3.92 -5.24 4.79
C LYS A 60 3.53 -5.52 6.24
N GLY A 61 4.11 -4.77 7.18
CA GLY A 61 3.81 -4.93 8.61
C GLY A 61 2.35 -4.60 8.96
N PHE A 62 1.80 -3.55 8.35
CA PHE A 62 0.39 -3.17 8.50
C PHE A 62 -0.54 -4.22 7.89
N ILE A 63 -0.28 -4.59 6.63
CA ILE A 63 -1.12 -5.56 5.90
C ILE A 63 -1.13 -6.91 6.61
N ALA A 64 0.01 -7.35 7.17
CA ALA A 64 0.14 -8.61 7.88
C ALA A 64 -0.67 -8.70 9.19
N ARG A 65 -1.02 -7.56 9.80
CA ARG A 65 -1.85 -7.52 11.02
C ARG A 65 -3.26 -7.01 10.77
N SER A 66 -3.53 -6.47 9.58
CA SER A 66 -4.87 -6.05 9.21
C SER A 66 -5.75 -7.27 8.98
N ASN A 67 -7.00 -7.19 9.45
CA ASN A 67 -8.02 -8.20 9.18
C ASN A 67 -8.88 -7.84 7.95
N THR A 68 -8.71 -6.63 7.41
CA THR A 68 -9.55 -6.12 6.34
C THR A 68 -8.74 -5.31 5.34
N SER A 69 -8.98 -5.57 4.05
CA SER A 69 -8.50 -4.74 2.95
C SER A 69 -9.69 -4.26 2.12
N VAL A 70 -9.62 -3.00 1.69
CA VAL A 70 -10.55 -2.39 0.75
C VAL A 70 -9.74 -1.97 -0.46
N ILE A 71 -10.17 -2.42 -1.64
CA ILE A 71 -9.52 -2.13 -2.92
C ILE A 71 -10.51 -1.38 -3.79
N GLU A 72 -10.23 -0.11 -4.03
CA GLU A 72 -10.97 0.74 -4.96
C GLU A 72 -10.37 0.62 -6.37
N GLU A 73 -11.17 0.91 -7.39
CA GLU A 73 -10.76 0.90 -8.80
C GLU A 73 -10.17 -0.44 -9.29
N ALA A 74 -10.63 -1.55 -8.73
CA ALA A 74 -10.08 -2.88 -9.03
C ALA A 74 -10.24 -3.30 -10.50
N GLY A 75 -11.22 -2.72 -11.22
CA GLY A 75 -11.40 -2.94 -12.66
C GLY A 75 -10.23 -2.43 -13.51
N ALA A 76 -9.48 -1.44 -13.00
CA ALA A 76 -8.32 -0.85 -13.64
C ALA A 76 -6.99 -1.56 -13.27
N SER A 77 -7.01 -2.57 -12.41
CA SER A 77 -5.82 -3.31 -11.98
C SER A 77 -5.76 -4.72 -12.57
N PHE A 78 -4.55 -5.28 -12.62
CA PHE A 78 -4.39 -6.71 -12.86
C PHE A 78 -4.63 -7.49 -11.57
N GLU A 79 -5.17 -8.72 -11.68
CA GLU A 79 -5.37 -9.60 -10.53
C GLU A 79 -4.08 -9.82 -9.73
N GLY A 80 -2.94 -9.96 -10.43
CA GLY A 80 -1.62 -10.06 -9.82
C GLY A 80 -1.18 -8.84 -9.00
N GLU A 81 -1.72 -7.65 -9.30
CA GLU A 81 -1.50 -6.44 -8.50
C GLU A 81 -2.45 -6.38 -7.31
N LEU A 82 -3.66 -6.89 -7.44
CA LEU A 82 -4.64 -6.89 -6.36
C LEU A 82 -4.22 -7.83 -5.22
N VAL A 83 -3.64 -8.99 -5.53
CA VAL A 83 -3.22 -9.97 -4.52
C VAL A 83 -2.10 -9.46 -3.60
N THR A 84 -1.38 -8.39 -3.95
CA THR A 84 -0.36 -7.82 -3.06
C THR A 84 -0.95 -6.94 -1.96
N THR A 85 -2.25 -6.62 -2.03
CA THR A 85 -2.93 -5.70 -1.09
C THR A 85 -3.55 -6.39 0.13
N PHE A 86 -3.58 -7.73 0.14
CA PHE A 86 -4.12 -8.53 1.22
C PHE A 86 -3.35 -9.84 1.37
N ARG A 87 -3.56 -10.53 2.49
CA ARG A 87 -3.05 -11.90 2.70
C ARG A 87 -4.21 -12.88 2.75
N GLY A 88 -3.91 -14.17 2.52
CA GLY A 88 -4.92 -15.23 2.52
C GLY A 88 -5.63 -15.44 3.87
N ASP A 89 -5.11 -14.88 4.97
CA ASP A 89 -5.70 -14.91 6.31
C ASP A 89 -6.53 -13.65 6.63
N HIS A 90 -6.69 -12.72 5.69
CA HIS A 90 -7.60 -11.58 5.86
C HIS A 90 -9.03 -12.07 6.03
N LYS A 91 -9.72 -11.55 7.05
CA LYS A 91 -11.10 -11.92 7.36
C LYS A 91 -12.09 -11.34 6.35
N LYS A 92 -11.75 -10.19 5.75
CA LYS A 92 -12.62 -9.49 4.81
C LYS A 92 -11.78 -8.78 3.75
N VAL A 93 -12.08 -9.01 2.48
CA VAL A 93 -11.55 -8.24 1.36
C VAL A 93 -12.73 -7.64 0.61
N VAL A 94 -12.77 -6.32 0.50
CA VAL A 94 -13.77 -5.60 -0.28
C VAL A 94 -13.11 -5.14 -1.57
N VAL A 95 -13.70 -5.49 -2.70
CA VAL A 95 -13.18 -5.16 -4.03
C VAL A 95 -14.25 -4.34 -4.74
N ALA A 96 -13.96 -3.07 -4.98
CA ALA A 96 -14.83 -2.13 -5.67
C ALA A 96 -14.21 -1.76 -7.03
N GLY A 97 -15.03 -1.73 -8.07
CA GLY A 97 -14.61 -1.35 -9.41
C GLY A 97 -15.78 -1.42 -10.39
N ASP A 98 -15.79 -0.50 -11.35
CA ASP A 98 -16.80 -0.46 -12.40
C ASP A 98 -16.21 -1.04 -13.71
N PRO A 99 -16.75 -2.16 -14.22
CA PRO A 99 -16.24 -2.77 -15.46
C PRO A 99 -16.48 -1.92 -16.71
N HIS A 100 -17.29 -0.86 -16.63
CA HIS A 100 -17.57 0.06 -17.73
C HIS A 100 -16.66 1.29 -17.74
N GLN A 101 -15.79 1.45 -16.74
CA GLN A 101 -14.81 2.53 -16.66
C GLN A 101 -13.48 2.13 -17.31
N LEU A 102 -12.42 2.90 -17.04
CA LEU A 102 -11.10 2.69 -17.62
C LEU A 102 -10.61 1.26 -17.32
N PRO A 103 -10.25 0.48 -18.35
CA PRO A 103 -9.71 -0.85 -18.14
C PRO A 103 -8.25 -0.77 -17.67
N ARG A 104 -7.74 -1.89 -17.14
CA ARG A 104 -6.31 -2.08 -16.89
C ARG A 104 -5.46 -1.68 -18.12
N CYS A 105 -4.28 -1.13 -17.89
CA CYS A 105 -3.36 -0.78 -18.98
C CYS A 105 -2.41 -1.95 -19.28
N ALA A 106 -2.50 -2.52 -20.48
CA ALA A 106 -1.60 -3.56 -20.96
C ALA A 106 -0.79 -3.05 -22.16
N MET A 107 0.53 -2.98 -22.03
CA MET A 107 1.42 -2.59 -23.15
C MET A 107 1.69 -3.75 -24.11
N SER A 108 1.61 -4.99 -23.63
CA SER A 108 1.76 -6.18 -24.47
C SER A 108 0.45 -6.54 -25.14
N LYS A 109 0.49 -6.76 -26.46
CA LYS A 109 -0.66 -7.22 -27.26
C LYS A 109 -1.09 -8.64 -26.92
N GLU A 110 -0.24 -9.42 -26.26
CA GLU A 110 -0.52 -10.80 -25.86
C GLU A 110 -1.35 -10.89 -24.59
N VAL A 111 -1.34 -9.83 -23.77
CA VAL A 111 -2.12 -9.76 -22.54
C VAL A 111 -3.55 -9.41 -22.90
N ARG A 112 -4.42 -10.42 -22.93
CA ARG A 112 -5.84 -10.22 -23.23
C ARG A 112 -6.53 -9.53 -22.07
N HIS A 113 -7.22 -8.43 -22.36
CA HIS A 113 -8.21 -7.89 -21.44
C HIS A 113 -9.37 -8.90 -21.36
N PRO A 114 -9.78 -9.38 -20.17
CA PRO A 114 -11.02 -10.10 -20.03
C PRO A 114 -12.14 -9.15 -20.47
N PRO A 115 -13.22 -9.70 -21.02
CA PRO A 115 -14.35 -8.90 -21.45
C PRO A 115 -14.85 -8.03 -20.28
N ALA A 116 -15.19 -6.78 -20.58
CA ALA A 116 -15.87 -5.89 -19.63
C ALA A 116 -17.12 -6.63 -19.12
N GLY A 117 -17.18 -6.86 -17.80
CA GLY A 117 -18.24 -7.66 -17.17
C GLY A 117 -17.87 -9.11 -16.86
N GLY A 118 -16.59 -9.42 -16.65
CA GLY A 118 -16.17 -10.71 -16.11
C GLY A 118 -16.80 -10.97 -14.75
N ASP A 119 -17.90 -11.73 -14.76
CA ASP A 119 -18.56 -12.35 -13.62
C ASP A 119 -17.52 -12.86 -12.61
N LEU A 120 -17.27 -12.10 -11.56
CA LEU A 120 -16.76 -12.60 -10.28
C LEU A 120 -17.89 -13.40 -9.60
N VAL A 121 -18.45 -14.38 -10.32
CA VAL A 121 -19.41 -15.32 -9.75
C VAL A 121 -18.60 -16.29 -8.92
N HIS A 122 -18.69 -16.10 -7.60
CA HIS A 122 -18.44 -17.13 -6.62
C HIS A 122 -19.07 -18.45 -7.11
N ARG A 123 -18.25 -19.37 -7.61
CA ARG A 123 -18.61 -20.78 -7.58
C ARG A 123 -18.54 -21.19 -6.12
N GLN A 124 -19.65 -21.02 -5.40
CA GLN A 124 -19.94 -21.91 -4.29
C GLN A 124 -19.93 -23.32 -4.86
N SER A 125 -18.94 -24.12 -4.49
CA SER A 125 -19.00 -25.56 -4.68
C SER A 125 -20.17 -26.07 -3.84
N ALA A 126 -21.28 -26.33 -4.50
CA ALA A 126 -22.30 -27.24 -3.99
C ALA A 126 -21.85 -28.67 -4.33
N GLY A 127 -21.72 -29.52 -3.32
CA GLY A 127 -21.40 -30.94 -3.45
C GLY A 127 -20.16 -31.36 -2.69
#